data_AF-A0A937XAP6-F1
#
_entry.id   AF-A0A937XAP6-F1
#
_cell.length_a   1.000
_cell.length_b   1.000
_cell.length_c   1.000
_cell.angle_alpha   90.00
_cell.angle_beta   90.00
_cell.angle_gamma   90.00
#
_symmetry.space_group_name_H-M   'P 1'
#
loop_
_entity.id
_entity.type
_entity.pdbx_description
1 polymer ?
#
loop_
_entity_poly.entity_id
_entity_poly.type
_entity_poly.pdbx_seq_one_letter_code
_entity_poly.pdbx_strand_id
1 'polypeptide(L)'
;MTPEQIDHVILVGGSSYIPLVRKSLAEVFGEAKLVTTVDPLRSVAFGAALLAAKLVANPECSMVTPEVTEVHYGTQTQGDKFEVIIPRGTTIPTPEPLTRCFRVSVHGLRRIGLPIYAGHDQVASRNELLATLWLELPENLPAGTPVEISFGLDRDGILEFRASLSDGSGTAIVTYLGRGASRDRWERKVDRLLRLKHALRSQVTVETEQRWQGLYARAIQALSGNDLHAAEGCAAEMEELLQYVRRSQG
;
A
#
# COMPACT_ATOMS: atom_id res chain seq x y z
N MET A 1 -3.49 26.03 0.29
CA MET A 1 -2.15 26.60 0.47
C MET A 1 -1.97 27.71 -0.54
N THR A 2 -1.40 28.84 -0.13
CA THR A 2 -1.00 29.91 -1.04
C THR A 2 0.52 29.86 -1.30
N PRO A 3 1.04 30.40 -2.41
CA PRO A 3 2.47 30.41 -2.72
C PRO A 3 3.35 31.03 -1.62
N GLU A 4 2.80 31.95 -0.83
CA GLU A 4 3.48 32.60 0.27
C GLU A 4 3.79 31.63 1.42
N GLN A 5 2.94 30.61 1.61
CA GLN A 5 3.07 29.59 2.66
C GLN A 5 4.15 28.53 2.36
N ILE A 6 4.80 28.58 1.20
CA ILE A 6 5.89 27.68 0.84
C ILE A 6 7.22 28.33 1.23
N ASP A 7 8.06 27.65 1.99
CA ASP A 7 9.37 28.17 2.39
C ASP A 7 10.43 28.03 1.29
N HIS A 8 10.48 26.84 0.66
CA HIS A 8 11.48 26.48 -0.33
C HIS A 8 10.88 25.67 -1.49
N VAL A 9 11.39 25.93 -2.70
CA VAL A 9 11.04 25.21 -3.92
C VAL A 9 12.29 24.46 -4.41
N ILE A 10 12.25 23.12 -4.32
CA ILE A 10 13.36 22.27 -4.74
C ILE A 10 13.12 21.78 -6.16
N LEU A 11 14.10 21.97 -7.04
CA LEU A 11 14.03 21.57 -8.45
C LEU A 11 14.59 20.16 -8.63
N VAL A 12 13.77 19.24 -9.15
CA VAL A 12 14.15 17.85 -9.41
C VAL A 12 13.87 17.49 -10.87
N GLY A 13 14.71 16.67 -11.48
CA GLY A 13 14.57 16.20 -12.86
C GLY A 13 15.18 17.12 -13.92
N GLY A 14 15.49 16.55 -15.10
CA GLY A 14 16.18 17.23 -16.19
C GLY A 14 15.41 18.43 -16.76
N SER A 15 14.08 18.34 -16.85
CA SER A 15 13.22 19.42 -17.36
C SER A 15 13.32 20.70 -16.51
N SER A 16 13.69 20.57 -15.23
CA SER A 16 13.91 21.70 -14.34
C SER A 16 15.18 22.51 -14.66
N TYR A 17 16.00 22.08 -15.62
CA TYR A 17 17.10 22.90 -16.18
C TYR A 17 16.62 23.90 -17.23
N ILE A 18 15.42 23.74 -17.79
CA ILE A 18 14.89 24.64 -18.81
C ILE A 18 14.73 26.03 -18.19
N PRO A 19 15.39 27.09 -18.72
CA PRO A 19 15.36 28.42 -18.13
C PRO A 19 13.95 28.99 -17.99
N LEU A 20 13.08 28.70 -18.96
CA LEU A 20 11.69 29.12 -18.95
C LEU A 20 10.91 28.55 -17.75
N VAL A 21 11.12 27.27 -17.42
CA VAL A 21 10.47 26.62 -16.27
C VAL A 21 10.89 27.30 -14.97
N ARG A 22 12.18 27.59 -14.80
CA ARG A 22 12.69 28.27 -13.60
C ARG A 22 12.14 29.69 -13.48
N LYS A 23 12.10 30.43 -14.58
CA LYS A 23 11.55 31.78 -14.60
C LYS A 23 10.07 31.79 -14.21
N SER A 24 9.26 30.90 -14.79
CA SER A 24 7.84 30.80 -14.43
C SER A 24 7.64 30.40 -12.97
N LEU A 25 8.47 29.52 -12.41
CA LEU A 25 8.41 29.17 -10.98
C LEU A 25 8.83 30.35 -10.09
N ALA A 26 9.83 31.12 -10.49
CA ALA A 26 10.27 32.32 -9.77
C ALA A 26 9.19 33.42 -9.79
N GLU A 27 8.44 33.56 -10.87
CA GLU A 27 7.30 34.49 -10.97
C GLU A 27 6.17 34.13 -9.99
N VAL A 28 5.96 32.83 -9.72
CA VAL A 28 4.90 32.36 -8.82
C VAL A 28 5.32 32.32 -7.34
N PHE A 29 6.52 31.81 -7.05
CA PHE A 29 6.97 31.54 -5.68
C PHE A 29 8.00 32.54 -5.16
N GLY A 30 8.60 33.35 -6.05
CA GLY A 30 9.71 34.24 -5.74
C GLY A 30 11.07 33.56 -5.89
N GLU A 31 12.02 34.26 -6.52
CA GLU A 31 13.34 33.73 -6.84
C GLU A 31 14.14 33.28 -5.60
N ALA A 32 13.99 33.99 -4.48
CA ALA A 32 14.66 33.65 -3.21
C ALA A 32 14.26 32.28 -2.64
N LYS A 33 13.09 31.75 -3.04
CA LYS A 33 12.60 30.45 -2.57
C LYS A 33 13.11 29.29 -3.42
N LEU A 34 13.59 29.54 -4.64
CA LEU A 34 14.09 28.48 -5.52
C LEU A 34 15.47 28.01 -5.07
N VAL A 35 15.54 26.74 -4.64
CA VAL A 35 16.78 26.11 -4.22
C VAL A 35 17.55 25.62 -5.45
N THR A 36 18.69 26.24 -5.71
CA THR A 36 19.56 25.93 -6.86
C THR A 36 20.83 25.18 -6.48
N THR A 37 21.10 25.01 -5.19
CA THR A 37 22.29 24.33 -4.65
C THR A 37 22.25 22.81 -4.83
N VAL A 38 21.08 22.25 -5.14
CA VAL A 38 20.86 20.83 -5.35
C VAL A 38 20.84 20.53 -6.85
N ASP A 39 21.66 19.57 -7.29
CA ASP A 39 21.67 19.06 -8.66
C ASP A 39 20.34 18.32 -8.97
N PRO A 40 19.47 18.83 -9.86
CA PRO A 40 18.18 18.22 -10.16
C PRO A 40 18.28 16.80 -10.74
N LEU A 41 19.37 16.46 -11.43
CA LEU A 41 19.56 15.14 -12.05
C LEU A 41 20.05 14.08 -11.05
N ARG A 42 20.72 14.50 -9.97
CA ARG A 42 21.34 13.59 -9.00
C ARG A 42 20.66 13.57 -7.63
N SER A 43 19.84 14.58 -7.33
CA SER A 43 19.16 14.75 -6.03
C SER A 43 18.46 13.49 -5.52
N VAL A 44 17.70 12.81 -6.39
CA VAL A 44 16.98 11.58 -6.05
C VAL A 44 17.95 10.45 -5.67
N ALA A 45 19.00 10.24 -6.47
CA ALA A 45 19.98 9.18 -6.21
C ALA A 45 20.78 9.45 -4.93
N PHE A 46 21.17 10.70 -4.67
CA PHE A 46 21.83 11.10 -3.43
C PHE A 46 20.93 10.89 -2.20
N GLY A 47 19.67 11.31 -2.27
CA GLY A 47 18.69 11.09 -1.21
C GLY A 47 18.49 9.61 -0.90
N ALA A 48 18.36 8.78 -1.95
CA ALA A 48 18.24 7.33 -1.81
C ALA A 48 19.49 6.69 -1.17
N ALA A 49 20.69 7.10 -1.59
CA ALA A 49 21.94 6.60 -1.01
C ALA A 49 22.09 6.98 0.47
N LEU A 50 21.71 8.21 0.84
CA LEU A 50 21.77 8.68 2.22
C LEU A 50 20.74 7.96 3.10
N LEU A 51 19.52 7.74 2.58
CA LEU A 51 18.51 6.93 3.25
C LEU A 51 19.00 5.49 3.46
N ALA A 52 19.57 4.87 2.43
CA ALA A 52 20.12 3.51 2.51
C ALA A 52 21.26 3.42 3.55
N ALA A 53 22.20 4.37 3.53
CA ALA A 53 23.29 4.42 4.50
C ALA A 53 22.78 4.56 5.94
N LYS A 54 21.74 5.37 6.16
CA LYS A 54 21.12 5.56 7.47
C LYS A 54 20.39 4.30 7.95
N LEU A 55 19.63 3.64 7.07
CA LEU A 55 18.96 2.37 7.39
C LEU A 55 19.96 1.26 7.74
N VAL A 56 21.13 1.24 7.11
CA VAL A 56 22.22 0.31 7.47
C VAL A 56 22.85 0.68 8.81
N ALA A 57 23.13 1.97 9.04
CA ALA A 57 23.79 2.44 10.26
C ALA A 57 22.90 2.34 11.51
N ASN A 58 21.58 2.46 11.34
CA ASN A 58 20.64 2.36 12.43
C ASN A 58 19.33 1.70 11.94
N PRO A 59 19.24 0.36 11.96
CA PRO A 59 18.07 -0.36 11.43
C PRO A 59 16.78 -0.08 12.20
N GLU A 60 16.88 0.42 13.44
CA GLU A 60 15.73 0.86 14.24
C GLU A 60 15.37 2.34 14.00
N CYS A 61 16.27 3.12 13.42
CA CYS A 61 16.00 4.49 13.01
C CYS A 61 15.33 4.48 11.63
N SER A 62 14.09 4.02 11.61
CA SER A 62 13.22 4.40 10.51
C SER A 62 13.00 5.92 10.63
N MET A 63 13.72 6.71 9.85
CA MET A 63 13.06 7.88 9.27
C MET A 63 11.94 7.29 8.43
N VAL A 64 10.80 6.98 9.07
CA VAL A 64 9.56 6.74 8.37
C VAL A 64 9.25 8.11 7.81
N THR A 65 9.66 8.38 6.57
CA THR A 65 8.86 9.29 5.77
C THR A 65 7.48 8.67 5.81
N PRO A 66 6.49 9.28 6.47
CA PRO A 66 5.17 8.71 6.52
C PRO A 66 4.71 8.73 5.07
N GLU A 67 4.70 7.57 4.42
CA GLU A 67 4.07 7.44 3.11
C GLU A 67 2.61 7.86 3.29
N VAL A 68 2.05 8.54 2.30
CA VAL A 68 0.68 9.01 2.38
C VAL A 68 -0.12 8.46 1.21
N THR A 69 -1.40 8.22 1.45
CA THR A 69 -2.33 7.78 0.40
C THR A 69 -2.39 8.78 -0.75
N GLU A 70 -2.32 8.28 -1.99
CA GLU A 70 -2.38 9.14 -3.19
C GLU A 70 -3.83 9.52 -3.55
N VAL A 71 -4.79 8.65 -3.23
CA VAL A 71 -6.21 8.77 -3.55
C VAL A 71 -7.08 8.60 -2.30
N HIS A 72 -8.36 8.96 -2.40
CA HIS A 72 -9.32 8.64 -1.35
C HIS A 72 -9.75 7.18 -1.49
N TYR A 73 -9.89 6.48 -0.37
CA TYR A 73 -10.58 5.19 -0.31
C TYR A 73 -11.93 5.39 0.36
N GLY A 74 -12.96 4.78 -0.20
CA GLY A 74 -14.33 5.01 0.24
C GLY A 74 -15.29 3.92 -0.22
N THR A 75 -16.57 4.13 0.07
CA THR A 75 -17.65 3.21 -0.31
C THR A 75 -18.78 3.94 -1.03
N GLN A 76 -19.64 3.18 -1.71
CA GLN A 76 -20.84 3.71 -2.34
C GLN A 76 -21.97 3.79 -1.31
N THR A 77 -22.64 4.94 -1.26
CA THR A 77 -23.87 5.15 -0.49
C THR A 77 -25.08 5.30 -1.40
N GLN A 78 -26.26 5.52 -0.81
CA GLN A 78 -27.50 5.69 -1.57
C GLN A 78 -27.38 6.78 -2.65
N GLY A 79 -27.83 6.47 -3.86
CA GLY A 79 -27.76 7.38 -4.99
C GLY A 79 -26.37 7.50 -5.63
N ASP A 80 -25.54 6.46 -5.54
CA ASP A 80 -24.22 6.37 -6.18
C ASP A 80 -23.21 7.42 -5.72
N LYS A 81 -23.37 7.91 -4.48
CA LYS A 81 -22.45 8.89 -3.89
C LYS A 81 -21.23 8.18 -3.29
N PHE A 82 -20.05 8.68 -3.60
CA PHE A 82 -18.79 8.23 -3.02
C PHE A 82 -18.61 8.85 -1.63
N GLU A 83 -18.69 8.01 -0.59
CA GLU A 83 -18.38 8.42 0.77
C GLU A 83 -16.93 8.09 1.09
N VAL A 84 -16.13 9.13 1.33
CA VAL A 84 -14.72 9.00 1.68
C VAL A 84 -14.57 8.46 3.09
N ILE A 85 -13.80 7.38 3.22
CA ILE A 85 -13.50 6.75 4.50
C ILE A 85 -12.06 7.07 4.92
N ILE A 86 -11.09 6.76 4.05
CA ILE A 86 -9.69 7.15 4.21
C ILE A 86 -9.40 8.26 3.22
N PRO A 87 -9.13 9.50 3.67
CA PRO A 87 -8.82 10.58 2.76
C PRO A 87 -7.46 10.40 2.09
N ARG A 88 -7.24 11.04 0.93
CA ARG A 88 -5.89 11.19 0.37
C ARG A 88 -5.01 11.94 1.37
N GLY A 89 -3.72 11.66 1.39
CA GLY A 89 -2.78 12.27 2.32
C GLY A 89 -2.76 11.62 3.70
N THR A 90 -3.52 10.52 3.92
CA THR A 90 -3.48 9.76 5.16
C THR A 90 -2.17 8.97 5.25
N THR A 91 -1.52 9.03 6.40
CA THR A 91 -0.29 8.29 6.69
C THR A 91 -0.46 6.78 6.60
N ILE A 92 0.56 6.11 6.06
CA ILE A 92 0.73 4.67 5.93
C ILE A 92 1.93 4.26 6.82
N PRO A 93 1.76 3.33 7.77
CA PRO A 93 0.48 2.72 8.17
C PRO A 93 -0.47 3.73 8.82
N THR A 94 -1.78 3.45 8.77
CA THR A 94 -2.74 4.20 9.60
C THR A 94 -2.47 3.92 11.07
N PRO A 95 -2.29 4.95 11.92
CA PRO A 95 -1.95 4.76 13.34
C PRO A 95 -3.06 4.04 14.11
N GLU A 96 -4.32 4.31 13.77
CA GLU A 96 -5.49 3.59 14.28
C GLU A 96 -6.44 3.29 13.11
N PRO A 97 -7.10 2.14 13.09
CA PRO A 97 -8.12 1.85 12.10
C PRO A 97 -9.26 2.88 12.20
N LEU A 98 -9.62 3.50 11.08
CA LEU A 98 -10.77 4.39 11.05
C LEU A 98 -12.03 3.55 11.10
N THR A 99 -12.88 3.75 12.11
CA THR A 99 -14.16 3.04 12.21
C THR A 99 -15.33 3.92 11.77
N ARG A 100 -16.21 3.34 10.95
CA ARG A 100 -17.49 3.95 10.54
C ARG A 100 -18.64 3.02 10.90
N CYS A 101 -19.69 3.58 11.48
CA CYS A 101 -20.91 2.85 11.82
C CYS A 101 -21.92 3.01 10.67
N PHE A 102 -22.24 1.91 10.01
CA PHE A 102 -23.35 1.81 9.06
C PHE A 102 -24.58 1.22 9.76
N ARG A 103 -25.75 1.32 9.12
CA ARG A 103 -27.00 0.75 9.64
C ARG A 103 -27.62 -0.20 8.63
N VAL A 104 -28.10 -1.34 9.13
CA VAL A 104 -28.86 -2.29 8.33
C VAL A 104 -30.14 -1.62 7.81
N SER A 105 -30.31 -1.58 6.49
CA SER A 105 -31.45 -0.88 5.88
C SER A 105 -32.76 -1.67 5.91
N VAL A 106 -32.71 -3.01 5.99
CA VAL A 106 -33.88 -3.89 5.87
C VAL A 106 -33.84 -5.00 6.94
N HIS A 107 -34.98 -5.28 7.58
CA HIS A 107 -35.10 -6.34 8.58
C HIS A 107 -34.90 -7.73 7.95
N GLY A 108 -34.13 -8.60 8.61
CA GLY A 108 -33.88 -9.97 8.14
C GLY A 108 -32.95 -10.07 6.92
N LEU A 109 -32.22 -8.98 6.60
CA LEU A 109 -31.17 -9.00 5.59
C LEU A 109 -30.11 -10.04 5.99
N ARG A 110 -29.79 -10.98 5.08
CA ARG A 110 -28.86 -12.08 5.34
C ARG A 110 -27.41 -11.76 5.00
N ARG A 111 -27.19 -10.77 4.12
CA ARG A 111 -25.85 -10.37 3.68
C ARG A 111 -25.84 -8.90 3.29
N ILE A 112 -24.78 -8.19 3.70
CA ILE A 112 -24.49 -6.82 3.26
C ILE A 112 -23.34 -6.89 2.27
N GLY A 113 -23.52 -6.27 1.10
CA GLY A 113 -22.45 -5.99 0.15
C GLY A 113 -21.97 -4.56 0.31
N LEU A 114 -20.69 -4.35 0.61
CA LEU A 114 -20.07 -3.03 0.71
C LEU A 114 -19.01 -2.88 -0.38
N PRO A 115 -19.33 -2.21 -1.51
CA PRO A 115 -18.35 -1.98 -2.56
C PRO A 115 -17.35 -0.91 -2.12
N ILE A 116 -16.07 -1.17 -2.34
CA ILE A 116 -14.95 -0.32 -1.95
C ILE A 116 -14.33 0.27 -3.21
N TYR A 117 -14.16 1.58 -3.21
CA TYR A 117 -13.62 2.34 -4.32
C TYR A 117 -12.37 3.13 -3.94
N ALA A 118 -11.51 3.36 -4.93
CA ALA A 118 -10.38 4.28 -4.87
C ALA A 118 -10.53 5.37 -5.94
N GLY A 119 -10.41 6.63 -5.54
CA GLY A 119 -10.44 7.75 -6.50
C GLY A 119 -10.70 9.12 -5.88
N HIS A 120 -11.18 10.04 -6.72
CA HIS A 120 -11.42 11.44 -6.36
C HIS A 120 -12.80 11.96 -6.82
N ASP A 121 -13.55 11.19 -7.63
CA ASP A 121 -14.87 11.60 -8.10
C ASP A 121 -15.89 11.49 -6.96
N GLN A 122 -16.88 12.39 -6.93
CA GLN A 122 -17.97 12.35 -5.95
C GLN A 122 -18.99 11.25 -6.26
N VAL A 123 -19.00 10.74 -7.50
CA VAL A 123 -19.82 9.63 -7.97
C VAL A 123 -19.03 8.32 -7.80
N ALA A 124 -19.55 7.38 -7.03
CA ALA A 124 -18.82 6.15 -6.68
C ALA A 124 -18.51 5.30 -7.91
N SER A 125 -19.49 5.10 -8.82
CA SER A 125 -19.31 4.34 -10.06
C SER A 125 -18.25 4.89 -11.02
N ARG A 126 -17.80 6.13 -10.84
CA ARG A 126 -16.72 6.76 -11.64
C ARG A 126 -15.34 6.58 -11.04
N ASN A 127 -15.25 6.09 -9.81
CA ASN A 127 -14.00 5.71 -9.17
C ASN A 127 -13.68 4.24 -9.45
N GLU A 128 -12.45 3.83 -9.17
CA GLU A 128 -12.03 2.45 -9.38
C GLU A 128 -12.61 1.53 -8.31
N LEU A 129 -13.43 0.55 -8.71
CA LEU A 129 -13.88 -0.50 -7.80
C LEU A 129 -12.70 -1.42 -7.47
N LEU A 130 -12.30 -1.39 -6.20
CA LEU A 130 -11.31 -2.29 -5.64
C LEU A 130 -11.97 -3.63 -5.30
N ALA A 131 -12.88 -3.61 -4.34
CA ALA A 131 -13.40 -4.81 -3.70
C ALA A 131 -14.91 -4.71 -3.47
N THR A 132 -15.53 -5.83 -3.14
CA THR A 132 -16.84 -5.81 -2.48
C THR A 132 -16.78 -6.69 -1.26
N LEU A 133 -16.95 -6.08 -0.09
CA LEU A 133 -17.03 -6.77 1.19
C LEU A 133 -18.40 -7.43 1.30
N TRP A 134 -18.42 -8.70 1.65
CA TRP A 134 -19.65 -9.41 1.94
C TRP A 134 -19.68 -9.78 3.41
N LEU A 135 -20.51 -9.10 4.19
CA LEU A 135 -20.76 -9.44 5.59
C LEU A 135 -22.00 -10.32 5.66
N GLU A 136 -21.86 -11.54 6.13
CA GLU A 136 -22.99 -12.41 6.46
C GLU A 136 -23.59 -11.99 7.79
N LEU A 137 -24.91 -11.92 7.83
CA LEU A 137 -25.66 -11.45 8.99
C LEU A 137 -26.46 -12.61 9.63
N PRO A 138 -26.63 -12.60 10.97
CA PRO A 138 -27.52 -13.53 11.66
C PRO A 138 -28.96 -13.48 11.16
N GLU A 139 -29.71 -14.56 11.37
CA GLU A 139 -31.13 -14.57 11.07
C GLU A 139 -31.89 -13.55 11.94
N ASN A 140 -32.93 -12.92 11.38
CA ASN A 140 -33.81 -11.99 12.08
C ASN A 140 -33.15 -10.74 12.66
N LEU A 141 -32.06 -10.27 12.04
CA LEU A 141 -31.43 -9.01 12.44
C LEU A 141 -32.39 -7.82 12.24
N PRO A 142 -32.66 -7.01 13.29
CA PRO A 142 -33.54 -5.86 13.18
C PRO A 142 -33.01 -4.80 12.20
N ALA A 143 -33.91 -4.13 11.48
CA ALA A 143 -33.54 -2.94 10.72
C ALA A 143 -33.00 -1.85 11.68
N GLY A 144 -31.98 -1.11 11.23
CA GLY A 144 -31.32 -0.09 12.03
C GLY A 144 -30.21 -0.60 12.94
N THR A 145 -29.96 -1.92 12.99
CA THR A 145 -28.84 -2.49 13.75
C THR A 145 -27.51 -1.89 13.27
N PRO A 146 -26.62 -1.42 14.18
CA PRO A 146 -25.35 -0.84 13.79
C PRO A 146 -24.35 -1.91 13.37
N VAL A 147 -23.73 -1.68 12.22
CA VAL A 147 -22.60 -2.46 11.71
C VAL A 147 -21.38 -1.54 11.76
N GLU A 148 -20.38 -1.95 12.52
CA GLU A 148 -19.11 -1.22 12.59
C GLU A 148 -18.16 -1.78 11.53
N ILE A 149 -17.58 -0.88 10.75
CA ILE A 149 -16.57 -1.24 9.77
C ILE A 149 -15.33 -0.43 10.05
N SER A 150 -14.24 -1.12 10.35
CA SER A 150 -12.92 -0.58 10.58
C SER A 150 -12.06 -0.73 9.32
N PHE A 151 -11.33 0.33 9.02
CA PHE A 151 -10.54 0.50 7.80
C PHE A 151 -9.11 0.88 8.19
N GLY A 152 -8.12 0.11 7.74
CA GLY A 152 -6.73 0.38 8.05
C GLY A 152 -5.81 0.17 6.84
N LEU A 153 -4.71 0.91 6.81
CA LEU A 153 -3.59 0.64 5.92
C LEU A 153 -2.42 0.14 6.77
N ASP A 154 -1.85 -1.00 6.41
CA ASP A 154 -0.66 -1.52 7.08
C ASP A 154 0.63 -0.82 6.60
N ARG A 155 1.79 -1.26 7.07
CA ARG A 155 3.10 -0.68 6.72
C ARG A 155 3.43 -0.81 5.24
N ASP A 156 2.77 -1.74 4.59
CA ASP A 156 2.92 -2.08 3.19
C ASP A 156 1.90 -1.30 2.33
N GLY A 157 0.94 -0.57 2.92
CA GLY A 157 -0.15 0.08 2.20
C GLY A 157 -1.24 -0.89 1.75
N ILE A 158 -1.32 -2.07 2.37
CA ILE A 158 -2.40 -3.04 2.17
C ILE A 158 -3.61 -2.55 2.96
N LEU A 159 -4.77 -2.58 2.32
CA LEU A 159 -6.01 -2.07 2.89
C LEU A 159 -6.75 -3.22 3.60
N GLU A 160 -6.80 -3.17 4.93
CA GLU A 160 -7.53 -4.11 5.75
C GLU A 160 -8.93 -3.58 6.05
N PHE A 161 -9.93 -4.43 5.81
CA PHE A 161 -11.31 -4.18 6.18
C PHE A 161 -11.76 -5.19 7.24
N ARG A 162 -12.32 -4.67 8.32
CA ARG A 162 -12.97 -5.48 9.33
C ARG A 162 -14.39 -4.97 9.53
N ALA A 163 -15.38 -5.82 9.29
CA ALA A 163 -16.76 -5.53 9.59
C ALA A 163 -17.22 -6.43 10.73
N SER A 164 -17.90 -5.85 11.71
CA SER A 164 -18.48 -6.54 12.85
C SER A 164 -19.81 -5.92 13.26
N LEU A 165 -20.72 -6.72 13.81
CA LEU A 165 -21.85 -6.16 14.52
C LEU A 165 -21.38 -5.53 15.83
N SER A 166 -22.14 -4.54 16.31
CA SER A 166 -21.83 -3.79 17.53
C SER A 166 -21.90 -4.64 18.81
N ASP A 167 -22.53 -5.82 18.76
CA ASP A 167 -22.51 -6.82 19.84
C ASP A 167 -21.32 -7.80 19.75
N GLY A 168 -20.43 -7.62 18.77
CA GLY A 168 -19.27 -8.47 18.52
C GLY A 168 -19.58 -9.79 17.81
N SER A 169 -20.86 -10.07 17.47
CA SER A 169 -21.25 -11.24 16.69
C SER A 169 -21.07 -11.00 15.18
N GLY A 170 -20.78 -12.05 14.40
CA GLY A 170 -20.61 -11.94 12.94
C GLY A 170 -19.44 -11.05 12.53
N THR A 171 -18.22 -11.59 12.54
CA THR A 171 -17.01 -10.91 12.06
C THR A 171 -16.70 -11.32 10.63
N ALA A 172 -16.60 -10.34 9.73
CA ALA A 172 -16.03 -10.54 8.41
C ALA A 172 -14.74 -9.72 8.31
N ILE A 173 -13.64 -10.41 8.06
CA ILE A 173 -12.35 -9.78 7.77
C ILE A 173 -12.08 -10.05 6.30
N VAL A 174 -11.88 -8.99 5.53
CA VAL A 174 -11.47 -9.09 4.13
C VAL A 174 -10.28 -8.16 3.95
N THR A 175 -9.15 -8.75 3.65
CA THR A 175 -7.94 -7.99 3.30
C THR A 175 -7.99 -7.73 1.80
N TYR A 176 -7.92 -6.47 1.39
CA TYR A 176 -7.82 -6.13 -0.02
C TYR A 176 -6.47 -5.50 -0.34
N LEU A 177 -5.86 -6.01 -1.40
CA LEU A 177 -4.63 -5.51 -1.98
C LEU A 177 -4.99 -4.53 -3.11
N GLY A 178 -4.86 -3.21 -2.87
CA GLY A 178 -5.12 -2.18 -3.87
C GLY A 178 -4.39 -2.42 -5.20
N ARG A 179 -5.07 -2.13 -6.33
CA ARG A 179 -4.46 -2.25 -7.67
C ARG A 179 -3.26 -1.30 -7.79
N GLY A 180 -2.22 -1.81 -8.45
CA GLY A 180 -0.96 -1.11 -8.73
C GLY A 180 0.20 -1.56 -7.85
N ALA A 181 -0.04 -1.94 -6.59
CA ALA A 181 1.02 -2.34 -5.69
C ALA A 181 1.17 -3.86 -5.54
N SER A 182 0.15 -4.70 -5.73
CA SER A 182 0.22 -6.12 -5.34
C SER A 182 1.14 -6.97 -6.23
N ARG A 183 0.92 -6.95 -7.55
CA ARG A 183 1.78 -7.67 -8.49
C ARG A 183 3.20 -7.11 -8.45
N ASP A 184 3.34 -5.79 -8.58
CA ASP A 184 4.65 -5.13 -8.51
C ASP A 184 5.35 -5.32 -7.16
N ARG A 185 4.63 -5.46 -6.03
CA ARG A 185 5.21 -5.75 -4.70
C ARG A 185 5.68 -7.18 -4.64
N TRP A 186 4.87 -8.14 -5.06
CA TRP A 186 5.27 -9.54 -5.05
C TRP A 186 6.36 -9.81 -6.10
N GLU A 187 6.32 -9.17 -7.25
CA GLU A 187 7.43 -9.13 -8.21
C GLU A 187 8.68 -8.52 -7.57
N ARG A 188 8.57 -7.37 -6.89
CA ARG A 188 9.70 -6.78 -6.13
C ARG A 188 10.21 -7.68 -5.01
N LYS A 189 9.32 -8.40 -4.32
CA LYS A 189 9.66 -9.31 -3.22
C LYS A 189 10.36 -10.55 -3.77
N VAL A 190 9.83 -11.15 -4.83
CA VAL A 190 10.45 -12.26 -5.56
C VAL A 190 11.82 -11.84 -6.13
N ASP A 191 11.94 -10.65 -6.71
CA ASP A 191 13.21 -10.07 -7.17
C ASP A 191 14.21 -9.85 -6.03
N ARG A 192 13.75 -9.33 -4.89
CA ARG A 192 14.57 -9.17 -3.69
C ARG A 192 15.10 -10.51 -3.19
N LEU A 193 14.23 -11.52 -3.12
CA LEU A 193 14.57 -12.89 -2.72
C LEU A 193 15.61 -13.50 -3.68
N LEU A 194 15.44 -13.27 -4.99
CA LEU A 194 16.41 -13.71 -5.99
C LEU A 194 17.79 -13.05 -5.78
N ARG A 195 17.84 -11.75 -5.50
CA ARG A 195 19.10 -11.04 -5.17
C ARG A 195 19.75 -11.60 -3.91
N LEU A 196 18.97 -11.86 -2.86
CA LEU A 196 19.47 -12.45 -1.62
C LEU A 196 20.04 -13.86 -1.85
N LYS A 197 19.38 -14.67 -2.68
CA LYS A 197 19.91 -15.98 -3.08
C LYS A 197 21.23 -15.86 -3.84
N HIS A 198 21.31 -14.94 -4.81
CA HIS A 198 22.56 -14.71 -5.55
C HIS A 198 23.72 -14.28 -4.65
N ALA A 199 23.46 -13.50 -3.60
CA ALA A 199 24.46 -13.13 -2.60
C ALA A 199 24.96 -14.34 -1.78
N LEU A 200 24.14 -15.38 -1.62
CA LEU A 200 24.47 -16.61 -0.89
C LEU A 200 24.96 -17.74 -1.80
N ARG A 201 25.21 -17.49 -3.10
CA ARG A 201 25.42 -18.54 -4.13
C ARG A 201 26.58 -19.51 -3.84
N SER A 202 27.60 -19.11 -3.08
CA SER A 202 28.72 -19.98 -2.66
C SER A 202 28.39 -20.93 -1.50
N GLN A 203 27.20 -20.79 -0.90
CA GLN A 203 26.83 -21.40 0.39
C GLN A 203 25.58 -22.29 0.28
N VAL A 204 25.03 -22.47 -0.91
CA VAL A 204 23.76 -23.18 -1.15
C VAL A 204 24.04 -24.60 -1.65
N THR A 205 23.44 -25.61 -1.01
CA THR A 205 23.51 -27.01 -1.47
C THR A 205 22.70 -27.21 -2.75
N VAL A 206 23.06 -28.22 -3.55
CA VAL A 206 22.33 -28.57 -4.79
C VAL A 206 20.84 -28.81 -4.53
N GLU A 207 20.50 -29.45 -3.40
CA GLU A 207 19.12 -29.72 -2.99
C GLU A 207 18.34 -28.43 -2.67
N THR A 208 18.97 -27.49 -1.96
CA THR A 208 18.34 -26.19 -1.64
C THR A 208 18.12 -25.36 -2.90
N GLU A 209 19.07 -25.42 -3.84
CA GLU A 209 18.96 -24.74 -5.14
C GLU A 209 17.82 -25.30 -5.99
N GLN A 210 17.64 -26.63 -6.05
CA GLN A 210 16.52 -27.25 -6.76
C GLN A 210 15.18 -26.88 -6.14
N ARG A 211 15.09 -26.90 -4.80
CA ARG A 211 13.87 -26.51 -4.08
C ARG A 211 13.52 -25.03 -4.30
N TRP A 212 14.52 -24.16 -4.31
CA TRP A 212 14.35 -22.75 -4.66
C TRP A 212 13.78 -22.56 -6.07
N GLN A 213 14.37 -23.24 -7.07
CA GLN A 213 13.93 -23.12 -8.46
C GLN A 213 12.48 -23.54 -8.64
N GLY A 214 12.05 -24.61 -7.95
CA GLY A 214 10.65 -25.06 -7.95
C GLY A 214 9.70 -24.02 -7.35
N LEU A 215 10.06 -23.43 -6.21
CA LEU A 215 9.26 -22.37 -5.58
C LEU A 215 9.20 -21.12 -6.44
N TYR A 216 10.31 -20.75 -7.10
CA TYR A 216 10.39 -19.55 -7.93
C TYR A 216 9.52 -19.66 -9.17
N ALA A 217 9.56 -20.81 -9.85
CA ALA A 217 8.69 -21.09 -10.99
C ALA A 217 7.20 -21.04 -10.59
N ARG A 218 6.85 -21.65 -9.44
CA ARG A 218 5.48 -21.61 -8.90
C ARG A 218 5.04 -20.19 -8.56
N ALA A 219 5.92 -19.38 -7.95
CA ALA A 219 5.61 -17.99 -7.64
C ALA A 219 5.36 -17.15 -8.91
N ILE A 220 6.18 -17.29 -9.95
CA ILE A 220 5.97 -16.60 -11.24
C ILE A 220 4.65 -17.04 -11.90
N GLN A 221 4.37 -18.34 -11.88
CA GLN A 221 3.13 -18.88 -12.45
C GLN A 221 1.90 -18.36 -11.70
N ALA A 222 1.97 -18.32 -10.36
CA ALA A 222 0.92 -17.76 -9.51
C ALA A 222 0.70 -16.26 -9.77
N LEU A 223 1.78 -15.48 -9.88
CA LEU A 223 1.70 -14.06 -10.23
C LEU A 223 1.12 -13.83 -11.64
N SER A 224 1.48 -14.67 -12.60
CA SER A 224 0.93 -14.61 -13.97
C SER A 224 -0.55 -14.98 -14.01
N GLY A 225 -0.99 -15.87 -13.11
CA GLY A 225 -2.38 -16.27 -12.93
C GLY A 225 -3.20 -15.37 -11.98
N ASN A 226 -2.59 -14.29 -11.45
CA ASN A 226 -3.18 -13.42 -10.44
C ASN A 226 -3.61 -14.14 -9.15
N ASP A 227 -3.00 -15.29 -8.84
CA ASP A 227 -3.18 -16.05 -7.60
C ASP A 227 -2.15 -15.59 -6.56
N LEU A 228 -2.51 -14.53 -5.84
CA LEU A 228 -1.61 -13.86 -4.90
C LEU A 228 -1.35 -14.70 -3.64
N HIS A 229 -2.31 -15.52 -3.22
CA HIS A 229 -2.16 -16.39 -2.06
C HIS A 229 -1.13 -17.50 -2.33
N ALA A 230 -1.16 -18.08 -3.53
CA ALA A 230 -0.14 -19.04 -3.94
C ALA A 230 1.25 -18.39 -4.08
N ALA A 231 1.31 -17.15 -4.60
CA ALA A 231 2.56 -16.40 -4.71
C ALA A 231 3.17 -16.07 -3.32
N GLU A 232 2.34 -15.66 -2.37
CA GLU A 232 2.72 -15.38 -0.98
C GLU A 232 3.27 -16.64 -0.28
N GLY A 233 2.57 -17.77 -0.39
CA GLY A 233 3.04 -19.04 0.17
C GLY A 233 4.41 -19.44 -0.38
N CYS A 234 4.62 -19.31 -1.70
CA CYS A 234 5.92 -19.59 -2.31
C CYS A 234 7.02 -18.64 -1.82
N ALA A 235 6.71 -17.36 -1.63
CA ALA A 235 7.67 -16.38 -1.12
C ALA A 235 8.04 -16.62 0.36
N ALA A 236 7.09 -17.05 1.19
CA ALA A 236 7.34 -17.41 2.58
C ALA A 236 8.26 -18.64 2.68
N GLU A 237 8.00 -19.69 1.88
CA GLU A 237 8.87 -20.87 1.82
C GLU A 237 10.28 -20.53 1.33
N MET A 238 10.42 -19.59 0.38
CA MET A 238 11.74 -19.06 -0.02
C MET A 238 12.47 -18.35 1.12
N GLU A 239 11.77 -17.51 1.90
CA GLU A 239 12.37 -16.85 3.05
C GLU A 239 12.87 -17.85 4.10
N GLU A 240 12.09 -18.89 4.38
CA GLU A 240 12.50 -19.99 5.26
C GLU A 240 13.75 -20.70 4.75
N LEU A 241 13.83 -20.98 3.46
CA LEU A 241 15.04 -21.59 2.87
C LEU A 241 16.27 -20.69 3.02
N LEU A 242 16.14 -19.37 2.80
CA LEU A 242 17.27 -18.45 3.02
C LEU A 242 17.67 -18.38 4.50
N GLN A 243 16.70 -18.39 5.42
CA GLN A 243 16.98 -18.43 6.85
C GLN A 243 17.66 -19.73 7.26
N TYR A 244 17.23 -20.87 6.71
CA TYR A 244 17.86 -22.16 6.93
C TYR A 244 19.33 -22.15 6.49
N VAL A 245 19.62 -21.68 5.28
CA VAL A 245 21.00 -21.55 4.76
C VAL A 245 21.83 -20.66 5.69
N ARG A 246 21.29 -19.53 6.16
CA ARG A 246 21.98 -18.65 7.12
C ARG A 246 22.23 -19.30 8.48
N ARG A 247 21.27 -20.06 9.03
CA ARG A 247 21.37 -20.71 10.34
C ARG A 247 22.30 -21.92 10.32
N SER A 248 22.36 -22.66 9.22
CA SER A 248 23.30 -23.78 9.04
C SER A 248 24.78 -23.35 9.03
N GLN A 249 25.07 -22.07 9.19
CA GLN A 249 26.41 -21.48 9.26
C GLN A 249 26.74 -20.84 10.62
N GLY A 250 25.80 -20.83 11.58
CA GLY A 250 26.01 -20.28 12.93
C GLY A 250 26.52 -21.30 13.93
#